data_AF-A0A7L1GBR5-F1
#
_entry.id   AF-A0A7L1GBR5-F1
#
_cell.length_a   1.000
_cell.length_b   1.000
_cell.length_c   1.000
_cell.angle_alpha   90.00
_cell.angle_beta   90.00
_cell.angle_gamma   90.00
#
_symmetry.space_group_name_H-M   'P 1'
#
loop_
_entity.id
_entity.type
_entity.pdbx_description
1 polymer ?
#
loop_
_entity_poly.entity_id
_entity_poly.type
_entity_poly.pdbx_seq_one_letter_code
_entity_poly.pdbx_strand_id
1 'polypeptide(L)' 'QAQGLSAPVTSAARMESNHHVLYILRDPDGRSTPRGAVVGFLKVGYKKLFLLVSAAGFG' A
#
# COMPACT_ATOMS: atom_id res chain seq x y z
N GLN A 1 11.64 3.22 10.44
CA GLN A 1 10.65 2.73 9.45
C GLN A 1 10.87 3.48 8.13
N ALA A 2 10.72 2.83 6.97
CA ALA A 2 11.20 3.32 5.68
C ALA A 2 10.70 4.71 5.25
N GLN A 3 9.51 5.13 5.71
CA GLN A 3 8.89 6.41 5.35
C GLN A 3 9.05 7.50 6.43
N GLY A 4 9.72 7.22 7.55
CA GLY A 4 9.89 8.20 8.64
C GLY A 4 8.61 8.61 9.39
N LEU A 5 7.51 7.87 9.24
CA LEU A 5 6.23 8.18 9.87
C LEU A 5 6.21 7.82 11.37
N SER A 6 5.49 8.61 12.17
CA SER A 6 5.32 8.38 13.61
C SER A 6 4.34 7.24 13.94
N ALA A 7 3.48 6.84 12.99
CA ALA A 7 2.50 5.78 13.15
C ALA A 7 2.26 5.01 11.84
N PRO A 8 1.85 3.74 11.90
CA PRO A 8 1.57 2.94 10.71
C PRO A 8 0.31 3.41 9.98
N VAL A 9 0.41 3.56 8.66
CA VAL A 9 -0.71 3.91 7.76
C VAL A 9 -1.46 2.67 7.20
N THR A 10 -0.94 1.48 7.48
CA THR A 10 -1.53 0.18 7.13
C THR A 10 -1.48 -0.73 8.37
N SER A 11 -2.63 -1.30 8.74
CA SER A 11 -2.75 -2.27 9.83
C SER A 11 -3.94 -3.21 9.53
N ALA A 12 -3.99 -4.38 10.19
CA ALA A 12 -5.09 -5.34 10.03
C ALA A 12 -6.46 -4.67 10.32
N ALA A 13 -6.59 -4.01 11.47
CA ALA A 13 -7.81 -3.28 11.84
C ALA A 13 -8.21 -2.20 10.81
N ARG A 14 -7.24 -1.48 10.20
CA ARG A 14 -7.54 -0.50 9.14
C ARG A 14 -7.97 -1.18 7.84
N MET A 15 -7.42 -2.35 7.52
CA MET A 15 -7.82 -3.13 6.34
C MET A 15 -9.21 -3.74 6.50
N GLU A 16 -9.58 -4.19 7.69
CA GLU A 16 -10.93 -4.72 7.99
C GLU A 16 -12.01 -3.62 7.91
N SER A 17 -11.69 -2.41 8.37
CA SER A 17 -12.61 -1.28 8.40
C SER A 17 -12.68 -0.46 7.10
N ASN A 18 -11.85 -0.76 6.09
CA ASN A 18 -11.80 0.00 4.84
C ASN A 18 -11.84 -0.91 3.61
N HIS A 19 -12.42 -0.41 2.51
CA HIS A 19 -12.36 -1.07 1.21
C HIS A 19 -11.00 -0.84 0.51
N HIS A 20 -9.90 -1.24 1.15
CA HIS A 20 -8.56 -1.25 0.54
C HIS A 20 -8.22 -2.67 0.07
N VAL A 21 -7.42 -2.78 -0.98
CA VAL A 21 -6.84 -4.04 -1.45
C VAL A 21 -5.36 -4.04 -1.13
N LEU A 22 -4.87 -5.15 -0.58
CA LEU A 22 -3.47 -5.35 -0.23
C LEU A 22 -2.86 -6.46 -1.09
N TYR A 23 -1.85 -6.09 -1.89
CA TYR A 23 -1.01 -7.03 -2.61
C TYR A 23 0.26 -7.27 -1.81
N ILE A 24 0.60 -8.53 -1.56
CA ILE A 24 1.79 -8.93 -0.78
C ILE A 24 2.76 -9.64 -1.73
N LEU A 25 4.00 -9.16 -1.78
CA LEU A 25 5.07 -9.85 -2.50
C LEU A 25 5.81 -10.77 -1.53
N ARG A 26 5.84 -12.06 -1.88
CA ARG A 26 6.55 -13.11 -1.14
C ARG A 26 7.66 -13.66 -2.03
N ASP A 27 8.83 -13.85 -1.43
CA ASP A 27 9.90 -14.68 -1.96
C ASP A 27 9.69 -16.12 -1.44
N PRO A 28 9.22 -17.06 -2.28
CA PRO A 28 8.95 -18.44 -1.87
C PRO A 28 10.22 -19.23 -1.58
N ASP A 29 11.33 -18.87 -2.25
CA ASP A 29 12.60 -19.61 -2.24
C ASP A 29 13.68 -18.89 -1.43
N GLY A 30 13.26 -17.95 -0.57
CA GLY A 30 14.14 -17.13 0.26
C GLY A 30 15.21 -18.00 0.93
N ARG A 31 16.48 -17.62 0.65
CA ARG A 31 17.75 -18.36 0.83
C ARG A 31 17.98 -19.15 2.14
N SER A 32 17.09 -19.05 3.13
CA SER A 32 17.30 -19.53 4.49
C SER A 32 16.05 -20.02 5.23
N THR A 33 14.84 -19.99 4.65
CA THR A 33 13.63 -20.51 5.33
C THR A 33 12.72 -21.33 4.41
N PRO A 34 12.33 -22.56 4.79
CA PRO A 34 11.45 -23.42 3.97
C PRO A 34 10.01 -22.89 3.86
N ARG A 35 9.70 -21.77 4.52
CA ARG A 35 8.37 -21.13 4.53
C ARG A 35 8.35 -19.85 3.68
N GLY A 36 9.43 -19.51 2.98
CA GLY A 36 9.58 -18.25 2.24
C GLY A 36 9.54 -17.02 3.14
N ALA A 37 9.62 -15.83 2.55
CA ALA A 37 9.64 -14.55 3.26
C ALA A 37 8.79 -13.49 2.55
N VAL A 38 8.11 -12.62 3.31
CA VAL A 38 7.44 -11.44 2.74
C VAL A 38 8.51 -10.38 2.50
N VAL A 39 8.61 -9.90 1.27
CA VAL A 39 9.63 -8.92 0.86
C VAL A 39 9.05 -7.51 0.66
N GLY A 40 7.72 -7.40 0.49
CA GLY A 40 7.07 -6.10 0.34
C GLY A 40 5.55 -6.19 0.19
N PHE A 41 4.90 -5.02 0.10
CA PHE A 41 3.48 -4.93 -0.16
C PHE A 41 3.10 -3.64 -0.88
N LEU A 42 1.95 -3.67 -1.56
CA LEU A 42 1.29 -2.52 -2.16
C LEU A 42 -0.17 -2.45 -1.67
N LYS A 43 -0.55 -1.30 -1.09
CA LYS A 43 -1.92 -1.05 -0.64
C LYS A 43 -2.59 -0.02 -1.56
N VAL A 44 -3.72 -0.38 -2.15
CA VAL A 44 -4.52 0.51 -3.02
C VAL A 44 -5.96 0.60 -2.53
N GLY A 45 -6.69 1.62 -2.98
CA GLY A 45 -8.12 1.73 -2.68
C GLY A 45 -8.72 2.99 -3.30
N TYR A 46 -9.99 2.90 -3.67
CA TYR A 46 -10.73 4.05 -4.18
C TYR A 46 -10.98 5.06 -3.07
N LYS A 47 -10.85 6.34 -3.42
CA LYS A 47 -11.14 7.48 -2.55
C LYS A 47 -11.91 8.52 -3.35
N LYS A 48 -12.95 9.09 -2.75
CA LYS A 48 -13.54 10.33 -3.25
C LYS A 48 -12.55 11.44 -2.92
N LEU A 49 -12.02 12.10 -3.94
CA LEU A 49 -11.07 13.19 -3.81
C LEU A 49 -11.68 14.44 -4.46
N PHE A 50 -11.46 15.60 -3.85
CA PHE A 50 -11.60 16.87 -4.55
C PHE A 50 -10.23 17.18 -5.15
N LEU A 51 -10.15 17.20 -6.47
CA LEU A 51 -8.92 17.45 -7.20
C LEU A 51 -8.91 18.90 -7.69
N LEU A 52 -7.79 19.58 -7.47
CA LEU A 52 -7.50 20.84 -8.15
C LEU A 52 -6.86 20.50 -9.50
N VAL A 53 -7.46 20.95 -10.59
CA VAL A 53 -6.91 20.82 -11.96
C VAL A 53 -6.56 22.20 -12.51
N SER A 54 -5.39 22.30 -13.15
CA SER A 54 -4.97 23.52 -13.84
C SER A 54 -5.81 23.72 -15.11
N ALA A 55 -6.28 24.95 -15.35
CA ALA A 55 -7.07 25.30 -16.54
C ALA A 55 -6.23 25.45 -17.83
N ALA A 56 -4.91 25.23 -17.77
CA ALA A 56 -4.01 25.38 -18.90
C ALA A 56 -4.06 24.14 -19.83
N GLY A 57 -5.04 24.08 -20.72
CA GLY A 57 -5.14 22.99 -21.70
C GLY A 57 -6.24 23.11 -22.76
N PHE A 58 -7.04 24.18 -22.77
CA PHE A 58 -7.91 24.52 -23.90
C PHE A 58 -7.41 25.82 -24.54
N GLY A 59 -6.46 25.67 -25.46
CA GLY A 59 -5.96 26.71 -26.37
C GLY A 59 -5.62 26.04 -27.69
#